data_AF-A0A7X8XP09-F1
#
_entry.id   AF-A0A7X8XP09-F1
#
_cell.length_a   1.000
_cell.length_b   1.000
_cell.length_c   1.000
_cell.angle_alpha   90.00
_cell.angle_beta   90.00
_cell.angle_gamma   90.00
#
_symmetry.space_group_name_H-M   'P 1'
#
loop_
_entity.id
_entity.type
_entity.pdbx_description
1 polymer ?
#
loop_
_entity_poly.entity_id
_entity_poly.type
_entity_poly.pdbx_seq_one_letter_code
_entity_poly.pdbx_strand_id
1 'polypeptide(L)'
;MKAWGPALGWMLVIFLLSHDSQSGERSGLLMRLVELVMAGFLGPSPDPGLLEAIHLGLRKLAHMVEFGILYGLIRRAGPSSGRAFLLTVLYAAFDETHQCFVENRVGSPWDVGVDALGAASVALGERWSRGGGYSVEPGRVPARETRVGAGLGPFGSP
;
A
#
# COMPACT_ATOMS: atom_id res chain seq x y z
N MET A 1 -2.99 7.95 -23.49
CA MET A 1 -1.67 8.51 -23.14
C MET A 1 -1.31 8.00 -21.75
N LYS A 2 -0.17 7.31 -21.60
CA LYS A 2 0.23 6.75 -20.30
C LYS A 2 0.60 7.91 -19.38
N ALA A 3 -0.21 8.16 -18.35
CA ALA A 3 -0.02 9.28 -17.42
C ALA A 3 1.11 8.96 -16.44
N TRP A 4 2.36 9.01 -16.91
CA TRP A 4 3.55 8.88 -16.07
C TRP A 4 3.83 10.13 -15.25
N GLY A 5 3.27 11.28 -15.62
CA GLY A 5 3.45 12.56 -14.93
C GLY A 5 3.26 12.48 -13.40
N PRO A 6 2.14 11.92 -12.91
CA PRO A 6 1.94 11.72 -11.47
C PRO A 6 3.00 10.84 -10.80
N ALA A 7 3.42 9.74 -11.45
CA ALA A 7 4.44 8.85 -10.89
C ALA A 7 5.80 9.53 -10.79
N LEU A 8 6.20 10.25 -11.85
CA LEU A 8 7.45 11.02 -11.87
C LEU A 8 7.43 12.17 -10.85
N GLY A 9 6.31 12.87 -10.73
CA GLY A 9 6.11 13.90 -9.72
C GLY A 9 6.22 13.33 -8.30
N TRP A 10 5.67 12.15 -8.07
CA TRP A 10 5.77 11.49 -6.77
C TRP A 10 7.18 10.98 -6.47
N MET A 11 7.92 10.48 -7.47
CA MET A 11 9.34 10.16 -7.33
C MET A 11 10.14 11.39 -6.87
N LEU A 12 9.89 12.56 -7.47
CA LEU A 12 10.52 13.81 -7.03
C LEU A 12 10.15 14.16 -5.58
N VAL A 13 8.89 13.97 -5.17
CA VAL A 13 8.48 14.18 -3.77
C VAL A 13 9.28 13.28 -2.83
N ILE A 14 9.36 11.97 -3.11
CA ILE A 14 10.14 11.03 -2.30
C ILE A 14 11.60 11.50 -2.22
N PHE A 15 12.20 11.84 -3.36
CA PHE A 15 13.60 12.29 -3.41
C PHE A 15 13.85 13.52 -2.53
N LEU A 16 12.95 14.52 -2.56
CA LEU A 16 13.07 15.72 -1.74
C LEU A 16 12.86 15.43 -0.24
N LEU A 17 11.89 14.58 0.11
CA LEU A 17 11.62 14.17 1.48
C LEU A 17 12.79 13.35 2.06
N SER A 18 13.34 12.42 1.28
CA SER A 18 14.52 11.62 1.66
C SER A 18 15.76 12.49 1.86
N HIS A 19 15.94 13.55 1.06
CA HIS A 19 17.01 14.52 1.27
C HIS A 19 16.83 15.34 2.57
N ASP A 20 15.63 15.89 2.83
CA ASP A 20 15.36 16.71 4.01
C ASP A 20 15.40 15.89 5.32
N SER A 21 14.98 14.63 5.27
CA SER A 21 14.97 13.74 6.45
C SER A 21 16.37 13.40 6.99
N GLN A 22 17.43 13.73 6.23
CA GLN A 22 18.82 13.39 6.50
C GLN A 22 19.72 14.57 6.84
N SER A 23 19.25 15.82 6.65
CA SER A 23 20.08 17.02 6.80
C SER A 23 20.57 17.29 8.23
N GLY A 24 20.21 16.47 9.23
CA GLY A 24 20.69 16.55 10.62
C GLY A 24 20.17 17.76 11.39
N GLU A 25 19.89 18.86 10.70
CA GLU A 25 19.08 19.95 11.17
C GLU A 25 17.64 19.45 11.29
N ARG A 26 17.10 19.54 12.50
CA ARG A 26 15.74 19.13 12.85
C ARG A 26 14.69 19.95 12.08
N SER A 27 14.55 19.75 10.77
CA SER A 27 13.44 20.22 9.96
C SER A 27 12.23 19.34 10.26
N GLY A 28 11.06 19.80 10.65
CA GLY A 28 10.53 21.13 10.92
C GLY A 28 9.06 20.89 11.28
N LEU A 29 8.59 21.39 12.42
CA LEU A 29 7.19 21.30 12.90
C LEU A 29 6.60 19.90 13.20
N LEU A 30 6.73 18.89 12.34
CA LEU A 30 6.11 17.57 12.51
C LEU A 30 6.75 16.79 13.67
N MET A 31 8.07 16.67 13.71
CA MET A 31 8.75 16.02 14.84
C MET A 31 8.51 16.79 16.15
N ARG A 32 8.44 18.12 16.08
CA ARG A 32 8.10 18.96 17.23
C ARG A 32 6.65 18.74 17.70
N LEU A 33 5.72 18.50 16.77
CA LEU A 33 4.34 18.15 17.08
C LEU A 33 4.26 16.76 17.71
N VAL A 34 5.01 15.79 17.18
CA VAL A 34 5.14 14.45 17.77
C VAL A 34 5.67 14.56 19.19
N GLU A 35 6.78 15.25 19.42
CA GLU A 35 7.33 15.49 20.76
C GLU A 35 6.31 16.13 21.71
N LEU A 36 5.55 17.12 21.24
CA LEU A 36 4.55 17.85 22.05
C LEU A 36 3.33 16.99 22.40
N VAL A 37 2.81 16.23 21.44
CA VAL A 37 1.74 15.26 21.67
C VAL A 37 2.21 14.19 22.65
N MET A 38 3.43 13.68 22.46
CA MET A 38 4.03 12.65 23.29
C MET A 38 4.27 13.14 24.72
N ALA A 39 4.71 14.39 24.91
CA ALA A 39 4.84 14.98 26.23
C ALA A 39 3.49 15.06 26.97
N GLY A 40 2.38 15.23 26.24
CA GLY A 40 1.03 15.18 26.80
C GLY A 40 0.60 13.80 27.32
N PHE A 41 1.12 12.71 26.74
CA PHE A 41 0.79 11.34 27.12
C PHE A 41 1.81 10.69 28.08
N LEU A 42 3.10 10.97 27.90
CA LEU A 42 4.22 10.32 28.61
C LEU A 42 4.86 11.20 29.69
N GLY A 43 4.44 12.46 29.79
CA GLY A 43 5.00 13.45 30.72
C GLY A 43 6.07 14.34 30.08
N PRO A 44 6.52 15.39 30.78
CA PRO A 44 7.36 16.46 30.23
C PRO A 44 8.79 16.03 29.86
N SER A 45 9.19 14.80 30.15
CA SER A 45 10.53 14.28 29.84
C SER A 45 10.44 12.79 29.48
N PRO A 46 9.92 12.47 28.28
CA PRO A 46 9.88 11.08 27.81
C PRO A 46 11.31 10.54 27.64
N ASP A 47 11.46 9.23 27.84
CA ASP A 47 12.74 8.55 27.67
C ASP A 47 13.34 8.80 26.27
N PRO A 48 14.60 9.25 26.16
CA PRO A 48 15.22 9.53 24.87
C PRO A 48 15.27 8.31 23.93
N GLY A 49 15.47 7.11 24.47
CA GLY A 49 15.49 5.88 23.68
C GLY A 49 14.13 5.54 23.09
N LEU A 50 13.06 5.71 23.87
CA LEU A 50 11.68 5.59 23.39
C LEU A 50 11.37 6.60 22.28
N LEU A 51 11.79 7.86 22.44
CA LEU A 51 11.57 8.90 21.43
C LEU A 51 12.26 8.57 20.11
N GLU A 52 13.51 8.10 20.18
CA GLU A 52 14.26 7.65 19.00
C GLU A 52 13.58 6.46 18.30
N ALA A 53 13.14 5.46 19.07
CA ALA A 53 12.43 4.29 18.53
C ALA A 53 11.13 4.69 17.80
N ILE A 54 10.40 5.66 18.35
CA ILE A 54 9.15 6.16 17.76
C ILE A 54 9.44 6.97 16.50
N HIS A 55 10.45 7.83 16.51
CA HIS A 55 10.89 8.56 15.31
C HIS A 55 11.33 7.60 14.20
N LEU A 56 12.05 6.53 14.54
CA LEU A 56 12.45 5.50 13.59
C LEU A 56 11.23 4.74 13.04
N GLY A 57 10.28 4.38 13.90
CA GLY A 57 9.04 3.73 13.50
C GLY A 57 8.19 4.59 12.56
N LEU A 58 7.97 5.85 12.91
CA LEU A 58 7.23 6.80 12.07
C LEU A 58 7.89 7.01 10.72
N ARG A 59 9.23 7.08 10.68
CA ARG A 59 9.98 7.18 9.42
C ARG A 59 9.73 5.96 8.53
N LYS A 60 9.84 4.76 9.08
CA LYS A 60 9.59 3.51 8.33
C LYS A 60 8.16 3.43 7.80
N LEU A 61 7.18 3.83 8.61
CA LEU A 61 5.77 3.87 8.17
C LEU A 61 5.55 4.89 7.05
N ALA A 62 6.19 6.06 7.13
CA ALA A 62 6.09 7.08 6.08
C ALA A 62 6.63 6.54 4.74
N HIS A 63 7.82 5.91 4.75
CA HIS A 63 8.39 5.33 3.53
C HIS A 63 7.50 4.23 2.96
N MET A 64 6.97 3.32 3.80
CA MET A 64 6.01 2.30 3.36
C MET A 64 4.80 2.91 2.62
N VAL A 65 4.26 4.02 3.11
CA VAL A 65 3.13 4.73 2.47
C VAL A 65 3.57 5.36 1.15
N GLU A 66 4.72 6.02 1.13
CA GLU A 66 5.28 6.67 -0.06
C GLU A 66 5.49 5.69 -1.21
N PHE A 67 6.11 4.53 -0.93
CA PHE A 67 6.34 3.49 -1.92
C PHE A 67 5.06 2.74 -2.32
N GLY A 68 4.09 2.61 -1.40
CA GLY A 68 2.74 2.12 -1.71
C GLY A 68 2.01 3.01 -2.72
N ILE A 69 2.06 4.34 -2.52
CA ILE A 69 1.52 5.33 -3.45
C ILE A 69 2.26 5.26 -4.79
N LEU A 70 3.59 5.20 -4.77
CA LEU A 70 4.41 5.08 -5.99
C LEU A 70 4.01 3.85 -6.81
N TYR A 71 3.86 2.68 -6.17
CA TYR A 71 3.34 1.48 -6.83
C TYR A 71 1.99 1.76 -7.50
N GLY A 72 1.02 2.33 -6.78
CA GLY A 72 -0.31 2.65 -7.34
C GLY A 72 -0.26 3.59 -8.56
N LEU A 73 0.61 4.60 -8.51
CA LEU A 73 0.81 5.55 -9.62
C LEU A 73 1.48 4.88 -10.82
N ILE A 74 2.50 4.05 -10.61
CA ILE A 74 3.13 3.26 -11.67
C ILE A 74 2.10 2.29 -12.25
N ARG A 75 1.28 1.62 -11.43
CA ARG A 75 0.20 0.74 -11.90
C ARG A 75 -0.76 1.47 -12.83
N ARG A 76 -1.15 2.70 -12.47
CA ARG A 76 -2.04 3.54 -13.27
C ARG A 76 -1.42 3.97 -14.60
N ALA A 77 -0.08 4.05 -14.69
CA ALA A 77 0.63 4.37 -15.92
C ALA A 77 0.65 3.21 -16.95
N GLY A 78 0.23 2.00 -16.57
CA GLY A 78 -0.01 0.89 -17.51
C GLY A 78 0.98 -0.30 -17.55
N PRO A 79 2.13 -0.36 -16.84
CA PRO A 79 2.85 -1.61 -16.60
C PRO A 79 1.98 -2.75 -16.06
N SER A 80 2.46 -3.99 -15.99
CA SER A 80 1.80 -5.06 -15.23
C SER A 80 2.03 -4.90 -13.73
N SER A 81 1.28 -5.62 -12.88
CA SER A 81 1.49 -5.58 -11.42
C SER A 81 2.93 -5.96 -11.03
N GLY A 82 3.47 -7.04 -11.59
CA GLY A 82 4.86 -7.45 -11.34
C GLY A 82 5.90 -6.41 -11.83
N ARG A 83 5.67 -5.78 -12.99
CA ARG A 83 6.57 -4.73 -13.48
C ARG A 83 6.49 -3.46 -12.65
N ALA A 84 5.30 -3.07 -12.19
CA ALA A 84 5.15 -1.90 -11.32
C ALA A 84 5.84 -2.13 -9.96
N PHE A 85 5.65 -3.31 -9.37
CA PHE A 85 6.33 -3.70 -8.14
C PHE A 85 7.85 -3.67 -8.30
N LEU A 86 8.38 -4.27 -9.38
CA LEU A 86 9.82 -4.24 -9.66
C LEU A 86 10.35 -2.80 -9.80
N LEU A 87 9.64 -1.93 -10.52
CA LEU A 87 10.03 -0.52 -10.67
C LEU A 87 10.02 0.23 -9.34
N THR A 88 9.02 -0.01 -8.49
CA THR A 88 8.96 0.56 -7.14
C THR A 88 10.13 0.08 -6.28
N VAL A 89 10.46 -1.21 -6.29
CA VAL A 89 11.59 -1.77 -5.52
C VAL A 89 12.93 -1.23 -6.03
N LEU A 90 13.11 -1.12 -7.34
CA LEU A 90 14.31 -0.50 -7.91
C LEU A 90 14.44 0.97 -7.51
N TYR A 91 13.32 1.69 -7.44
CA TYR A 91 13.32 3.06 -6.95
C TYR A 91 13.63 3.15 -5.46
N ALA A 92 13.11 2.24 -4.63
CA ALA A 92 13.45 2.16 -3.21
C ALA A 92 14.94 1.88 -2.98
N ALA A 93 15.52 0.95 -3.76
CA ALA A 93 16.96 0.70 -3.71
C ALA A 93 17.79 1.92 -4.16
N PHE A 94 17.31 2.68 -5.15
CA PHE A 94 17.93 3.93 -5.55
C PHE A 94 17.87 4.98 -4.44
N ASP A 95 16.70 5.13 -3.79
CA ASP A 95 16.54 6.07 -2.67
C ASP A 95 17.46 5.70 -1.50
N GLU A 96 17.50 4.43 -1.09
CA GLU A 96 18.41 3.94 -0.03
C GLU A 96 19.89 4.22 -0.39
N THR A 97 20.27 3.99 -1.65
CA THR A 97 21.63 4.29 -2.12
C THR A 97 21.90 5.79 -2.09
N HIS A 98 20.91 6.61 -2.44
CA HIS A 98 20.98 8.07 -2.31
C HIS A 98 21.12 8.50 -0.84
N GLN A 99 20.44 7.82 0.09
CA GLN A 99 20.60 8.04 1.52
C GLN A 99 22.02 7.74 2.00
N CYS A 100 22.69 6.71 1.47
CA CYS A 100 24.11 6.45 1.79
C CYS A 100 25.09 7.57 1.38
N PHE A 101 24.72 8.45 0.44
CA PHE A 101 25.58 9.57 0.01
C PHE A 101 25.40 10.82 0.88
N VAL A 102 24.42 10.83 1.78
CA VAL A 102 24.16 11.90 2.75
C VAL A 102 24.58 11.41 4.15
N GLU A 103 25.16 12.28 4.96
CA GLU A 103 26.03 11.96 6.11
C GLU A 103 25.55 10.86 7.09
N ASN A 104 26.51 10.06 7.57
CA ASN A 104 26.43 9.18 8.76
C ASN A 104 25.31 8.14 8.79
N ARG A 105 24.90 7.59 7.64
CA ARG A 105 24.10 6.35 7.60
C ARG A 105 24.80 5.25 6.80
N VAL A 106 24.82 4.05 7.37
CA VAL A 106 25.10 2.82 6.62
C VAL A 106 23.75 2.34 6.11
N GLY A 107 23.51 2.44 4.80
CA GLY A 107 22.27 1.94 4.21
C GLY A 107 22.08 0.46 4.52
N SER A 108 20.84 0.08 4.80
CA SER A 108 20.47 -1.27 5.18
C SER A 108 19.59 -1.89 4.10
N PRO A 109 19.95 -3.07 3.56
CA PRO A 109 19.06 -3.84 2.70
C PRO A 109 17.70 -4.14 3.35
N TRP A 110 17.63 -4.08 4.68
CA TRP A 110 16.39 -4.24 5.43
C TRP A 110 15.39 -3.09 5.19
N ASP A 111 15.87 -1.86 4.99
CA ASP A 111 15.01 -0.70 4.82
C ASP A 111 14.33 -0.74 3.42
N VAL A 112 15.06 -1.17 2.39
CA VAL A 112 14.47 -1.52 1.07
C VAL A 112 13.41 -2.63 1.20
N GLY A 113 13.64 -3.60 2.08
CA GLY A 113 12.69 -4.67 2.37
C GLY A 113 11.39 -4.16 3.00
N VAL A 114 11.49 -3.21 3.94
CA VAL A 114 10.33 -2.58 4.58
C VAL A 114 9.51 -1.78 3.55
N ASP A 115 10.17 -1.04 2.67
CA ASP A 115 9.51 -0.26 1.62
C ASP A 115 8.81 -1.15 0.58
N ALA A 116 9.42 -2.29 0.26
CA ALA A 116 8.81 -3.32 -0.56
C ALA A 116 7.54 -3.91 0.08
N LEU A 117 7.42 -3.95 1.41
CA LEU A 117 6.18 -4.37 2.08
C LEU A 117 5.04 -3.39 1.82
N GLY A 118 5.30 -2.08 1.84
CA GLY A 118 4.30 -1.07 1.50
C GLY A 118 3.75 -1.24 0.08
N ALA A 119 4.64 -1.43 -0.89
CA ALA A 119 4.26 -1.75 -2.27
C ALA A 119 3.49 -3.08 -2.38
N ALA A 120 3.89 -4.10 -1.62
CA ALA A 120 3.23 -5.41 -1.61
C ALA A 120 1.82 -5.33 -1.02
N SER A 121 1.59 -4.56 0.04
CA SER A 121 0.26 -4.35 0.63
C SER A 121 -0.73 -3.78 -0.39
N VAL A 122 -0.31 -2.78 -1.18
CA VAL A 122 -1.16 -2.20 -2.23
C VAL A 122 -1.40 -3.20 -3.37
N ALA A 123 -0.38 -3.97 -3.76
CA ALA A 123 -0.51 -5.00 -4.78
C ALA A 123 -1.48 -6.13 -4.35
N LEU A 124 -1.46 -6.53 -3.07
CA LEU A 124 -2.39 -7.53 -2.52
C LEU A 124 -3.83 -6.99 -2.48
N GLY A 125 -4.02 -5.73 -2.05
CA GLY A 125 -5.32 -5.07 -2.09
C GLY A 125 -5.91 -5.01 -3.51
N GLU A 126 -5.08 -4.69 -4.51
CA GLU A 126 -5.47 -4.71 -5.93
C GLU A 126 -5.93 -6.11 -6.37
N ARG A 127 -5.23 -7.18 -5.97
CA ARG A 127 -5.62 -8.57 -6.29
C ARG A 127 -6.93 -8.97 -5.62
N TRP A 128 -7.10 -8.62 -4.35
CA TRP A 128 -8.31 -8.94 -3.60
C TRP A 128 -9.55 -8.25 -4.17
N SER A 129 -9.44 -6.97 -4.52
CA SER A 129 -10.52 -6.21 -5.17
C SER A 129 -10.93 -6.79 -6.52
N ARG A 130 -10.02 -7.45 -7.26
CA ARG A 130 -10.33 -8.13 -8.53
C ARG A 130 -10.82 -9.57 -8.38
N GLY A 131 -10.42 -10.25 -7.30
CA GLY A 131 -10.83 -11.63 -7.01
C GLY A 131 -12.18 -11.75 -6.27
N GLY A 132 -12.68 -10.66 -5.68
CA GLY A 132 -13.93 -10.62 -4.93
C GLY A 132 -15.21 -10.47 -5.76
N GLY A 133 -15.12 -10.52 -7.10
CA GLY A 133 -16.28 -10.56 -7.98
C GLY A 133 -17.00 -11.90 -7.84
N TYR A 134 -18.00 -11.98 -6.95
CA TYR A 134 -18.97 -13.06 -6.96
C TYR A 134 -19.63 -13.08 -8.34
N SER A 135 -19.30 -14.07 -9.16
CA SER A 135 -20.01 -14.36 -10.40
C SER A 135 -21.43 -14.79 -10.04
N VAL A 136 -22.36 -13.84 -9.92
CA VAL A 136 -23.77 -14.16 -10.03
C VAL A 136 -23.99 -14.55 -11.48
N GLU A 137 -23.95 -15.85 -11.76
CA GLU A 137 -24.39 -16.43 -13.03
C GLU A 137 -25.81 -15.91 -13.35
N PRO A 138 -25.98 -15.00 -14.32
CA PRO A 138 -27.30 -14.49 -14.67
C PRO A 138 -28.00 -15.59 -15.46
N GLY A 139 -28.92 -16.32 -14.82
CA GLY A 139 -29.87 -17.14 -15.58
C GLY A 139 -30.20 -18.53 -15.03
N ARG A 140 -29.61 -18.99 -13.93
CA ARG A 140 -30.12 -20.23 -13.31
C ARG A 140 -31.33 -19.92 -12.43
N VAL A 141 -32.48 -19.70 -13.07
CA VAL A 141 -33.77 -19.87 -12.40
C VAL A 141 -33.84 -21.35 -12.00
N PRO A 142 -33.91 -21.73 -10.71
CA PRO A 142 -34.13 -23.11 -10.35
C PRO A 142 -35.45 -23.54 -10.98
N ALA A 143 -35.40 -24.59 -11.81
CA ALA A 143 -36.58 -25.12 -12.46
C ALA A 143 -37.63 -25.40 -11.39
N ARG A 144 -38.72 -24.62 -11.42
CA ARG A 144 -39.89 -24.89 -10.60
C ARG A 144 -40.41 -26.23 -11.08
N GLU A 145 -40.20 -27.27 -10.27
CA GLU A 145 -40.77 -28.57 -10.49
C GLU A 145 -42.30 -28.42 -10.42
N THR A 146 -42.91 -28.09 -11.55
CA THR A 146 -44.36 -28.14 -11.71
C THR A 146 -44.73 -29.61 -11.66
N ARG A 147 -45.06 -30.09 -10.46
CA ARG A 147 -45.83 -31.32 -10.27
C ARG A 147 -47.20 -31.09 -10.91
N VAL A 148 -47.28 -31.32 -12.22
CA VAL A 148 -48.53 -31.46 -12.96
C VAL A 148 -49.16 -32.74 -12.46
N GLY A 149 -50.17 -32.62 -11.61
CA GLY A 149 -51.11 -33.69 -11.35
C GLY A 149 -51.95 -33.92 -12.59
N ALA A 150 -51.46 -34.75 -13.52
CA ALA A 150 -52.31 -35.52 -14.41
C ALA A 150 -53.01 -36.57 -13.51
N GLY A 151 -54.33 -36.58 -13.31
CA GLY A 151 -55.36 -36.35 -14.31
C GLY A 151 -55.58 -37.62 -15.14
N LEU A 152 -55.65 -38.80 -14.50
CA LEU A 152 -56.16 -40.01 -15.15
C LEU A 152 -57.69 -39.95 -15.17
N GLY A 153 -58.25 -39.65 -16.34
CA GLY A 153 -59.65 -39.92 -16.68
C GLY A 153 -59.82 -41.35 -17.27
N PRO A 154 -60.98 -41.67 -17.87
CA PRO A 154 -62.07 -42.43 -17.26
C PRO A 154 -62.34 -43.79 -17.98
N PHE A 155 -63.56 -44.34 -17.82
CA PHE A 155 -64.16 -45.56 -18.44
C PHE A 155 -63.98 -46.86 -17.63
N GLY A 156 -65.02 -47.64 -17.29
CA GLY A 156 -66.39 -47.72 -17.78
C GLY A 156 -66.62 -49.02 -18.57
N SER A 157 -67.01 -50.08 -17.85
CA SER A 157 -67.73 -51.32 -18.27
C SER A 157 -67.07 -52.24 -19.32
N PRO A 158 -67.48 -53.52 -19.39
CA PRO A 158 -68.78 -53.90 -19.96
C PRO A 158 -69.84 -54.36 -18.94
#